data_AF-A0A399EL64-F1
#
_entry.id   AF-A0A399EL64-F1
#
_cell.length_a   1.000
_cell.length_b   1.000
_cell.length_c   1.000
_cell.angle_alpha   90.00
_cell.angle_beta   90.00
_cell.angle_gamma   90.00
#
_symmetry.space_group_name_H-M   'P 1'
#
loop_
_entity.id
_entity.type
_entity.pdbx_description
1 polymer ?
#
loop_
_entity_poly.entity_id
_entity_poly.type
_entity_poly.pdbx_seq_one_letter_code
_entity_poly.pdbx_strand_id
1 'polypeptide(L)'
;MSWFAVFLALLVLIGLFGLVNYWGYRRVERAQQAWFRQVLGEGVELEEFLAQAPYEYRPLKGSKAYGILDKRTGQEVHQAKTPEEAEAWIVLHTLAEQGKLPLQG
;
A
#
# COMPACT_ATOMS: atom_id res chain seq x y z
N MET A 1 -45.55 -0.85 -11.01
CA MET A 1 -44.23 -0.88 -10.33
C MET A 1 -43.99 0.46 -9.69
N SER A 2 -43.84 0.53 -8.36
CA SER A 2 -43.65 1.81 -7.66
C SER A 2 -42.22 2.30 -7.87
N TRP A 3 -42.08 3.36 -8.66
CA TRP A 3 -40.79 4.02 -8.94
C TRP A 3 -40.06 4.48 -7.68
N PHE A 4 -40.81 4.87 -6.63
CA PHE A 4 -40.26 5.21 -5.32
C PHE A 4 -39.57 4.04 -4.64
N ALA A 5 -40.16 2.83 -4.70
CA ALA A 5 -39.55 1.64 -4.11
C ALA A 5 -38.24 1.26 -4.83
N VAL A 6 -38.19 1.43 -6.15
CA VAL A 6 -36.98 1.20 -6.95
C VAL A 6 -35.88 2.20 -6.59
N PHE A 7 -36.23 3.49 -6.45
CA PHE A 7 -35.27 4.52 -6.09
C PHE A 7 -34.70 4.33 -4.67
N LEU A 8 -35.56 3.96 -3.71
CA LEU A 8 -35.15 3.69 -2.34
C LEU A 8 -34.21 2.46 -2.26
N ALA A 9 -34.55 1.39 -3.00
CA ALA A 9 -33.71 0.20 -3.08
C ALA A 9 -32.33 0.50 -3.69
N LEU A 10 -32.28 1.35 -4.73
CA LEU A 10 -31.03 1.77 -5.35
C LEU A 10 -30.16 2.57 -4.36
N LEU A 11 -30.75 3.50 -3.61
CA LEU A 11 -30.04 4.28 -2.59
C LEU A 11 -29.43 3.41 -1.49
N VAL A 12 -30.20 2.41 -1.01
CA VAL A 12 -29.73 1.45 0.00
C VAL A 12 -28.55 0.63 -0.54
N LEU A 13 -28.62 0.15 -1.79
CA LEU A 13 -27.53 -0.59 -2.42
C LEU A 13 -26.25 0.26 -2.57
N ILE A 14 -26.38 1.51 -3.00
CA ILE A 14 -25.24 2.44 -3.11
C ILE A 14 -24.63 2.70 -1.73
N GLY A 15 -25.46 2.92 -0.70
CA GLY A 15 -25.01 3.11 0.68
C GLY A 15 -24.26 1.89 1.23
N LEU A 16 -24.80 0.69 1.04
CA LEU A 16 -24.16 -0.57 1.41
C LEU A 16 -22.83 -0.78 0.69
N PHE A 17 -22.77 -0.49 -0.61
CA PHE A 17 -21.54 -0.61 -1.40
C PHE A 17 -20.47 0.36 -0.91
N GLY A 18 -20.84 1.60 -0.62
CA GLY A 18 -19.93 2.59 -0.01
C GLY A 18 -19.41 2.14 1.36
N LEU A 19 -20.28 1.57 2.18
CA LEU A 19 -19.92 1.10 3.53
C LEU A 19 -18.95 -0.09 3.49
N VAL A 20 -19.18 -1.06 2.60
CA VAL A 20 -18.29 -2.22 2.43
C VAL A 20 -16.91 -1.79 1.93
N ASN A 21 -16.85 -0.87 0.95
CA ASN A 21 -15.58 -0.32 0.47
C ASN A 21 -14.85 0.45 1.58
N TYR A 22 -15.56 1.24 2.37
CA TYR A 22 -15.00 2.00 3.48
C TYR A 22 -14.39 1.08 4.55
N TRP A 23 -15.07 -0.02 4.87
CA TRP A 23 -14.57 -1.00 5.84
C TRP A 23 -13.40 -1.82 5.28
N GLY A 24 -13.43 -2.13 3.99
CA GLY A 24 -12.31 -2.77 3.29
C GLY A 24 -11.05 -1.92 3.38
N TYR A 25 -11.15 -0.63 3.04
CA TYR A 25 -10.03 0.29 3.05
C TYR A 25 -9.40 0.42 4.45
N ARG A 26 -10.22 0.66 5.49
CA ARG A 26 -9.73 0.73 6.87
C ARG A 26 -9.05 -0.56 7.35
N ARG A 27 -9.53 -1.72 6.90
CA ARG A 27 -8.96 -3.01 7.31
C ARG A 27 -7.58 -3.23 6.70
N VAL A 28 -7.42 -2.85 5.43
CA VAL A 28 -6.14 -2.93 4.70
C VAL A 28 -5.11 -1.99 5.33
N GLU A 29 -5.47 -0.74 5.62
CA GLU A 29 -4.58 0.21 6.30
C GLU A 29 -4.05 -0.34 7.63
N ARG A 30 -4.94 -0.88 8.47
CA ARG A 30 -4.54 -1.46 9.77
C ARG A 30 -3.68 -2.70 9.61
N ALA A 31 -3.99 -3.56 8.64
CA ALA A 31 -3.20 -4.76 8.37
C ALA A 31 -1.80 -4.40 7.88
N GLN A 32 -1.67 -3.37 7.03
CA GLN A 32 -0.38 -2.85 6.61
C GLN A 32 0.41 -2.26 7.76
N GLN A 33 -0.18 -1.37 8.56
CA GLN A 33 0.50 -0.78 9.71
C GLN A 33 0.98 -1.86 10.69
N ALA A 34 0.16 -2.88 10.94
CA ALA A 34 0.54 -4.01 11.78
C ALA A 34 1.69 -4.83 11.15
N TRP A 35 1.62 -5.08 9.84
CA TRP A 35 2.67 -5.77 9.10
C TRP A 35 3.99 -5.00 9.12
N PHE A 36 3.98 -3.68 8.86
CA PHE A 36 5.18 -2.85 8.92
C PHE A 36 5.80 -2.83 10.31
N ARG A 37 5.00 -2.72 11.38
CA ARG A 37 5.50 -2.83 12.76
C ARG A 37 6.15 -4.19 13.04
N GLN A 38 5.57 -5.26 12.53
CA GLN A 38 6.12 -6.61 12.70
C GLN A 38 7.46 -6.77 11.94
N VAL A 39 7.56 -6.19 10.75
CA VAL A 39 8.70 -6.36 9.84
C VAL A 39 9.86 -5.42 10.17
N LEU A 40 9.57 -4.17 10.54
CA LEU A 40 10.58 -3.15 10.86
C LEU A 40 11.01 -3.20 12.34
N GLY A 41 10.20 -3.80 13.22
CA GLY A 41 10.43 -3.84 14.66
C GLY A 41 9.77 -2.70 15.41
N GLU A 42 9.67 -2.83 16.74
CA GLU A 42 9.10 -1.79 17.60
C GLU A 42 9.98 -0.52 17.59
N GLY A 43 9.38 0.61 17.22
CA GLY A 43 10.01 1.92 17.27
C GLY A 43 10.60 2.44 15.96
N VAL A 44 10.53 1.68 14.86
CA VAL A 44 10.92 2.17 13.52
C VAL A 44 9.68 2.60 12.75
N GLU A 45 9.56 3.89 12.50
CA GLU A 45 8.50 4.45 11.67
C GLU A 45 8.78 4.17 10.19
N LEU A 46 7.73 3.81 9.43
CA LEU A 46 7.84 3.50 8.01
C LEU A 46 8.46 4.65 7.21
N GLU A 47 8.05 5.89 7.51
CA GLU A 47 8.54 7.07 6.82
C GLU A 47 10.05 7.27 7.02
N GLU A 48 10.54 7.05 8.24
CA GLU A 48 11.97 7.13 8.56
C GLU A 48 12.75 6.00 7.88
N PHE A 49 12.19 4.80 7.82
CA PHE A 49 12.80 3.68 7.09
C PHE A 49 12.88 3.97 5.59
N LEU A 50 11.80 4.43 4.96
CA LEU A 50 11.76 4.76 3.52
C LEU A 50 12.70 5.92 3.15
N ALA A 51 12.86 6.89 4.05
CA ALA A 51 13.83 7.97 3.86
C ALA A 51 15.26 7.43 3.76
N GLN A 52 15.62 6.48 4.62
CA GLN A 52 16.94 5.85 4.67
C GLN A 52 17.12 4.71 3.64
N ALA A 53 16.03 4.16 3.12
CA ALA A 53 16.06 3.06 2.16
C ALA A 53 16.81 3.48 0.87
N PRO A 54 17.53 2.55 0.22
CA PRO A 54 18.23 2.80 -1.03
C PRO A 54 17.29 2.98 -2.22
N TYR A 55 16.00 2.71 -2.06
CA TYR A 55 14.99 2.84 -3.09
C TYR A 55 14.02 4.00 -2.77
N GLU A 56 13.46 4.61 -3.81
CA GLU A 56 12.35 5.56 -3.72
C GLU A 56 11.26 5.18 -4.73
N TYR A 57 10.01 5.55 -4.46
CA TYR A 57 8.94 5.37 -5.44
C TYR A 57 8.44 6.73 -5.96
N ARG A 58 8.04 6.77 -7.24
CA ARG A 58 7.50 7.98 -7.88
C ARG A 58 6.32 7.62 -8.79
N PRO A 59 5.30 8.50 -8.89
CA PRO A 59 4.19 8.27 -9.81
C PRO A 59 4.69 8.32 -11.27
N LEU A 60 4.32 7.33 -12.06
CA LEU A 60 4.68 7.27 -13.48
C LEU A 60 3.80 8.23 -14.28
N LYS A 61 4.42 9.08 -15.10
CA LYS A 61 3.69 10.02 -15.96
C LYS A 61 2.78 9.25 -16.92
N GLY A 62 1.48 9.55 -16.87
CA GLY A 62 0.47 8.95 -17.74
C GLY A 62 -0.08 7.59 -17.28
N SER A 63 0.32 7.10 -16.11
CA SER A 63 -0.20 5.86 -15.51
C SER A 63 -0.66 6.09 -14.07
N LYS A 64 -1.53 5.21 -13.57
CA LYS A 64 -1.85 5.13 -12.13
C LYS A 64 -0.85 4.27 -11.35
N ALA A 65 0.23 3.84 -12.00
CA ALA A 65 1.30 3.05 -11.40
C ALA A 65 2.42 3.93 -10.85
N TYR A 66 3.21 3.34 -9.97
CA TYR A 66 4.36 3.93 -9.31
C TYR A 66 5.61 3.17 -9.73
N GLY A 67 6.63 3.89 -10.22
CA GLY A 67 7.93 3.34 -10.52
C GLY A 67 8.79 3.37 -9.26
N ILE A 68 9.51 2.29 -8.99
CA ILE A 68 10.48 2.18 -7.90
C ILE A 68 11.86 2.39 -8.52
N LEU A 69 12.57 3.40 -8.04
CA LEU A 69 13.91 3.76 -8.47
C LEU A 69 14.93 3.38 -7.40
N ASP A 70 16.06 2.86 -7.83
CA ASP A 70 17.25 2.74 -7.00
C ASP A 70 17.98 4.10 -6.95
N LYS A 71 18.08 4.69 -5.75
CA LYS A 71 18.74 5.98 -5.51
C LYS A 71 20.24 5.93 -5.81
N ARG A 72 20.86 4.74 -5.76
CA ARG A 72 22.30 4.55 -5.99
C ARG A 72 22.64 4.63 -7.48
N THR A 73 21.79 4.05 -8.33
CA THR A 73 22.02 3.91 -9.78
C THR A 73 21.15 4.84 -10.62
N GLY A 74 20.07 5.38 -10.05
CA GLY A 74 19.08 6.19 -10.74
C GLY A 74 18.18 5.40 -11.68
N GLN A 75 18.24 4.06 -11.65
CA GLN A 75 17.46 3.20 -12.55
C GLN A 75 16.13 2.79 -11.91
N GLU A 76 15.10 2.67 -12.74
CA GLU A 76 13.84 2.05 -12.35
C GLU A 76 14.03 0.53 -12.26
N VAL A 77 13.80 -0.02 -11.07
CA VAL A 77 14.00 -1.44 -10.76
C VAL A 77 12.68 -2.22 -10.72
N HIS A 78 11.56 -1.53 -10.47
CA HIS A 78 10.26 -2.19 -10.36
C HIS A 78 9.10 -1.21 -10.58
N GLN A 79 7.88 -1.74 -10.77
CA GLN A 79 6.65 -0.96 -10.84
C GLN A 79 5.59 -1.56 -9.93
N ALA A 80 4.92 -0.71 -9.16
CA ALA A 80 3.82 -1.04 -8.27
C ALA A 80 2.53 -0.36 -8.72
N LYS A 81 1.38 -0.96 -8.45
CA LYS A 81 0.08 -0.40 -8.85
C LYS A 81 -0.43 0.63 -7.84
N THR A 82 0.02 0.54 -6.60
CA THR A 82 -0.36 1.46 -5.53
C THR A 82 0.88 1.87 -4.72
N PRO A 83 0.87 3.02 -4.04
CA PRO A 83 2.01 3.45 -3.23
C PRO A 83 2.31 2.44 -2.11
N GLU A 84 1.27 1.82 -1.54
CA GLU A 84 1.37 0.80 -0.51
C GLU A 84 2.20 -0.43 -0.96
N GLU A 85 1.96 -0.87 -2.20
CA GLU A 85 2.70 -1.97 -2.80
C GLU A 85 4.16 -1.58 -3.09
N ALA A 86 4.40 -0.32 -3.48
CA ALA A 86 5.75 0.20 -3.66
C ALA A 86 6.52 0.22 -2.34
N GLU A 87 5.90 0.72 -1.27
CA GLU A 87 6.50 0.79 0.07
C GLU A 87 6.82 -0.60 0.62
N ALA A 88 5.90 -1.55 0.49
CA ALA A 88 6.12 -2.93 0.91
C ALA A 88 7.28 -3.57 0.15
N TRP A 89 7.37 -3.33 -1.17
CA TRP A 89 8.49 -3.81 -1.99
C TRP A 89 9.83 -3.21 -1.52
N ILE A 90 9.87 -1.90 -1.26
CA ILE A 90 11.07 -1.20 -0.79
C ILE A 90 11.50 -1.77 0.56
N VAL A 91 10.58 -1.96 1.51
CA VAL A 91 10.87 -2.54 2.82
C VAL A 91 11.45 -3.94 2.69
N LEU A 92 10.79 -4.82 1.93
CA LEU A 92 11.24 -6.19 1.74
C LEU A 92 12.62 -6.27 1.07
N HIS A 93 12.83 -5.53 -0.01
CA HIS A 93 14.12 -5.54 -0.71
C HIS A 93 15.23 -4.93 0.14
N THR A 94 14.95 -3.84 0.86
CA THR A 94 15.95 -3.23 1.76
C THR A 94 16.33 -4.18 2.88
N LEU A 95 15.36 -4.88 3.50
CA LEU A 95 15.64 -5.87 4.54
C LEU A 95 16.34 -7.11 3.99
N ALA A 96 16.02 -7.54 2.77
CA ALA A 96 16.71 -8.61 2.07
C ALA A 96 18.18 -8.29 1.81
N GLU A 97 18.47 -7.09 1.31
CA GLU A 97 19.85 -6.62 1.13
C GLU A 97 20.62 -6.56 2.45
N GLN A 98 19.93 -6.21 3.55
CA GLN A 98 20.53 -6.17 4.89
C GLN A 98 20.65 -7.55 5.55
N GLY A 99 20.16 -8.63 4.93
CA GLY A 99 20.10 -9.96 5.53
C GLY A 99 19.16 -10.06 6.73
N LYS A 100 18.24 -9.11 6.88
CA LYS A 100 17.28 -8.99 7.99
C LYS A 100 15.86 -9.35 7.59
N LEU A 101 15.67 -10.09 6.48
CA LEU A 101 14.35 -10.62 6.14
C LEU A 101 13.80 -11.34 7.38
N PRO A 102 12.58 -11.00 7.85
CA PRO A 102 11.95 -11.78 8.88
C PRO A 102 11.81 -13.20 8.33
N LEU A 103 12.57 -14.13 8.92
CA LEU A 103 12.41 -15.56 8.67
C LEU A 103 10.92 -15.85 8.88
N GLN A 104 10.23 -16.24 7.80
CA GLN A 104 8.90 -16.82 7.93
C GLN A 104 9.06 -18.07 8.81
N GLY A 105 8.71 -17.93 10.09
CA GLY A 105 8.54 -19.03 11.03
C GLY A 105 7.13 -19.58 10.92
#